data_AF-A0AA38LHT4-F1
#
_entry.id   AF-A0AA38LHT4-F1
#
_cell.length_a   1.000
_cell.length_b   1.000
_cell.length_c   1.000
_cell.angle_alpha   90.00
_cell.angle_beta   90.00
_cell.angle_gamma   90.00
#
_symmetry.space_group_name_H-M   'P 1'
#
loop_
_entity.id
_entity.type
_entity.pdbx_description
1 polymer ?
#
loop_
_entity_poly.entity_id
_entity_poly.type
_entity_poly.pdbx_seq_one_letter_code
_entity_poly.pdbx_strand_id
1 'polypeptide(L)'
;MKTMELEVQQVLIRGSTQKHRRSDSTGSTNSSRSNQMRDDRSSRLSTQRARNRLLESHVAKLFKQKVEIFTKLEYTQESVMSTIVKMCLKSFQEYVRLETFGRTGFQQIQLDTQFLRDPLKEIVEDEAVVDFLLDEVCVAAAERCLDPIPLEPAIMDKLIHAKISKNLEQTAKS
;
A
#
# COMPACT_ATOMS: atom_id res chain seq x y z
N MET A 1 -14.75 -3.82 -12.59
CA MET A 1 -14.01 -2.60 -12.96
C MET A 1 -14.30 -2.18 -14.40
N LYS A 2 -14.06 -3.05 -15.41
CA LYS A 2 -14.39 -2.79 -16.83
C LYS A 2 -15.83 -2.30 -17.09
N THR A 3 -16.84 -2.89 -16.45
CA THR A 3 -18.25 -2.42 -16.60
C THR A 3 -18.47 -1.01 -16.05
N MET A 4 -17.82 -0.70 -14.92
CA MET A 4 -17.89 0.60 -14.28
C MET A 4 -17.15 1.65 -15.12
N GLU A 5 -15.98 1.31 -15.66
CA GLU A 5 -15.27 2.18 -16.62
C GLU A 5 -16.14 2.52 -17.82
N LEU A 6 -16.84 1.54 -18.40
CA LEU A 6 -17.74 1.76 -19.55
C LEU A 6 -18.92 2.68 -19.21
N GLU A 7 -19.53 2.53 -18.03
CA GLU A 7 -20.63 3.39 -17.59
C GLU A 7 -20.17 4.84 -17.36
N VAL A 8 -18.99 5.06 -16.77
CA VAL A 8 -18.46 6.41 -16.56
C VAL A 8 -17.92 7.01 -17.87
N GLN A 9 -17.42 6.20 -18.81
CA GLN A 9 -16.98 6.62 -20.15
C GLN A 9 -18.11 7.24 -20.98
N GLN A 10 -19.36 6.81 -20.80
CA GLN A 10 -20.48 7.35 -21.57
C GLN A 10 -20.92 8.76 -21.12
N VAL A 11 -20.53 9.19 -19.91
CA VAL A 11 -21.10 10.40 -19.28
C VAL A 11 -20.12 11.58 -19.29
N LEU A 12 -18.81 11.36 -19.32
CA LEU A 12 -17.83 12.41 -19.02
C LEU A 12 -16.70 12.49 -20.07
N ILE A 13 -16.24 13.73 -20.33
CA ILE A 13 -15.21 14.04 -21.34
C ILE A 13 -13.82 13.66 -20.80
N ARG A 14 -13.00 13.02 -21.65
CA ARG A 14 -11.64 12.54 -21.34
C ARG A 14 -10.65 13.72 -21.25
N GLY A 15 -9.93 13.84 -20.12
CA GLY A 15 -8.91 14.87 -19.91
C GLY A 15 -7.57 14.49 -20.55
N SER A 16 -6.75 15.48 -20.90
CA SER A 16 -5.39 15.28 -21.41
C SER A 16 -4.36 15.41 -20.28
N THR A 17 -3.59 14.35 -20.03
CA THR A 17 -2.61 14.27 -18.94
C THR A 17 -1.28 14.97 -19.28
N GLN A 18 -0.75 15.80 -18.36
CA GLN A 18 0.58 16.39 -18.47
C GLN A 18 1.42 16.02 -17.23
N LYS A 19 2.41 15.12 -17.39
CA LYS A 19 3.32 14.65 -16.32
C LYS A 19 4.55 15.56 -16.20
N HIS A 20 4.86 16.02 -14.98
CA HIS A 20 6.13 16.70 -14.65
C HIS A 20 6.98 15.84 -13.72
N ARG A 21 8.27 15.67 -14.05
CA ARG A 21 9.24 14.79 -13.36
C ARG A 21 10.22 15.65 -12.55
N ARG A 22 10.59 15.23 -11.34
CA ARG A 22 11.73 15.80 -10.60
C ARG A 22 12.62 14.71 -9.98
N SER A 23 13.91 15.05 -9.93
CA SER A 23 15.09 14.19 -9.75
C SER A 23 15.56 14.00 -8.30
N ASP A 24 16.50 13.06 -8.17
CA ASP A 24 17.13 12.47 -6.99
C ASP A 24 18.04 13.39 -6.15
N SER A 25 18.29 12.99 -4.89
CA SER A 25 19.42 13.44 -4.09
C SER A 25 20.02 12.35 -3.21
N THR A 26 21.35 12.35 -3.15
CA THR A 26 22.32 11.47 -2.48
C THR A 26 22.71 11.89 -1.05
N GLY A 27 23.19 10.92 -0.25
CA GLY A 27 24.07 11.10 0.93
C GLY A 27 23.41 10.69 2.24
N SER A 28 24.05 10.08 3.24
CA SER A 28 25.44 9.68 3.48
C SER A 28 25.49 8.72 4.68
N THR A 29 26.62 8.04 4.82
CA THR A 29 27.03 7.09 5.86
C THR A 29 27.09 7.70 7.27
N ASN A 30 26.74 6.93 8.30
CA ASN A 30 27.28 7.13 9.65
C ASN A 30 27.48 5.81 10.40
N SER A 31 28.73 5.59 10.80
CA SER A 31 29.19 4.53 11.70
C SER A 31 29.18 5.02 13.15
N SER A 32 28.86 4.14 14.13
CA SER A 32 29.60 4.06 15.40
C SER A 32 29.17 2.91 16.31
N ARG A 33 30.16 2.06 16.59
CA ARG A 33 30.65 1.55 17.88
C ARG A 33 29.70 0.83 18.87
N SER A 34 30.14 -0.40 19.16
CA SER A 34 29.69 -1.36 20.16
C SER A 34 29.92 -0.92 21.61
N ASN A 35 29.04 -1.37 22.51
CA ASN A 35 29.38 -1.71 23.89
C ASN A 35 28.59 -2.95 24.32
N GLN A 36 29.30 -3.93 24.89
CA GLN A 36 28.78 -5.19 25.39
C GLN A 36 28.73 -5.10 26.92
N MET A 37 27.55 -5.23 27.53
CA MET A 37 27.38 -5.49 28.96
C MET A 37 26.10 -6.32 29.21
N ARG A 38 26.19 -7.15 30.24
CA ARG A 38 25.47 -8.41 30.49
C ARG A 38 23.97 -8.32 30.80
N ASP A 39 23.35 -9.49 30.62
CA ASP A 39 22.03 -9.97 31.02
C ASP A 39 21.45 -9.37 32.30
N ASP A 40 20.23 -8.81 32.18
CA ASP A 40 18.97 -9.25 32.86
C ASP A 40 17.83 -8.22 32.61
N ARG A 41 17.77 -7.67 31.37
CA ARG A 41 16.90 -6.54 30.98
C ARG A 41 16.07 -6.78 29.71
N SER A 42 16.10 -8.00 29.18
CA SER A 42 15.56 -8.35 27.85
C SER A 42 14.05 -8.07 27.71
N SER A 43 13.27 -8.34 28.77
CA SER A 43 11.81 -8.09 28.79
C SER A 43 11.45 -6.60 28.81
N ARG A 44 12.15 -5.76 29.59
CA ARG A 44 11.86 -4.30 29.64
C ARG A 44 12.35 -3.57 28.40
N LEU A 45 13.47 -4.01 27.81
CA LEU A 45 14.01 -3.46 26.56
C LEU A 45 13.16 -3.83 25.34
N SER A 46 12.52 -5.00 25.32
CA SER A 46 11.63 -5.39 24.21
C SER A 46 10.37 -4.55 24.19
N THR A 47 9.74 -4.31 25.35
CA THR A 47 8.59 -3.42 25.47
C THR A 47 8.95 -1.97 25.14
N GLN A 48 10.11 -1.49 25.58
CA GLN A 48 10.57 -0.13 25.28
C GLN A 48 10.95 0.05 23.80
N ARG A 49 11.57 -0.95 23.15
CA ARG A 49 11.83 -0.92 21.70
C ARG A 49 10.56 -1.01 20.86
N ALA A 50 9.60 -1.85 21.26
CA ALA A 50 8.30 -1.90 20.59
C ALA A 50 7.56 -0.56 20.70
N ARG A 51 7.60 0.09 21.88
CA ARG A 51 7.10 1.46 22.07
C ARG A 51 7.83 2.47 21.19
N ASN A 52 9.16 2.42 21.13
CA ASN A 52 9.93 3.35 20.29
C ASN A 52 9.64 3.17 18.80
N ARG A 53 9.48 1.94 18.31
CA ARG A 53 9.09 1.67 16.92
C ARG A 53 7.68 2.17 16.60
N LEU A 54 6.74 2.02 17.55
CA LEU A 54 5.39 2.57 17.42
C LEU A 54 5.40 4.10 17.40
N LEU A 55 6.24 4.73 18.23
CA LEU A 55 6.42 6.18 18.24
C LEU A 55 7.07 6.68 16.94
N GLU A 56 8.12 6.01 16.45
CA GLU A 56 8.76 6.32 15.17
C GLU A 56 7.77 6.19 14.01
N SER A 57 6.95 5.14 13.99
CA SER A 57 5.92 4.97 12.95
C SER A 57 4.83 6.04 13.05
N HIS A 58 4.38 6.40 14.25
CA HIS A 58 3.42 7.48 14.46
C HIS A 58 3.99 8.84 14.05
N VAL A 59 5.25 9.12 14.35
CA VAL A 59 5.93 10.35 13.92
C VAL A 59 6.08 10.37 12.40
N ALA A 60 6.47 9.26 11.76
CA ALA A 60 6.50 9.16 10.31
C ALA A 60 5.10 9.38 9.69
N LYS A 61 4.03 8.88 10.33
CA LYS A 61 2.63 9.13 9.93
C LYS A 61 2.25 10.61 10.01
N LEU A 62 2.83 11.41 10.91
CA LEU A 62 2.58 12.86 11.01
C LEU A 62 3.16 13.65 9.83
N PHE A 63 4.26 13.17 9.22
CA PHE A 63 4.88 13.79 8.05
C PHE A 63 4.38 13.21 6.72
N LYS A 64 3.69 12.05 6.77
CA LYS A 64 2.99 11.49 5.62
C LYS A 64 1.79 12.41 5.32
N GLN A 65 1.78 13.01 4.14
CA GLN A 65 0.67 13.87 3.70
C GLN A 65 -0.65 13.13 3.88
N LYS A 66 -1.57 13.70 4.66
CA LYS A 66 -2.90 13.14 4.88
C LYS A 66 -3.60 13.08 3.54
N VAL A 67 -3.88 11.88 3.04
CA VAL A 67 -4.67 11.70 1.82
C VAL A 67 -6.06 12.29 2.06
N GLU A 68 -6.36 13.39 1.40
CA GLU A 68 -7.68 14.00 1.42
C GLU A 68 -8.60 13.19 0.50
N ILE A 69 -9.33 12.26 1.09
CA ILE A 69 -10.29 11.41 0.37
C ILE A 69 -11.53 12.23 -0.03
N PHE A 70 -11.90 13.21 0.79
CA PHE A 70 -13.12 14.01 0.68
C PHE A 70 -12.78 15.46 0.31
N THR A 71 -12.11 15.67 -0.81
CA THR A 71 -11.98 16.99 -1.43
C THR A 71 -13.20 17.29 -2.29
N LYS A 72 -13.33 18.55 -2.74
CA LYS A 72 -14.35 18.92 -3.71
C LYS A 72 -14.17 18.05 -4.97
N LEU A 73 -15.16 17.20 -5.24
CA LEU A 73 -15.17 16.33 -6.40
C LEU A 73 -15.35 17.18 -7.66
N GLU A 74 -14.44 17.04 -8.62
CA GLU A 74 -14.68 17.53 -9.97
C GLU A 74 -15.58 16.54 -10.72
N TYR A 75 -16.53 17.04 -11.50
CA TYR A 75 -17.44 16.22 -12.30
C TYR A 75 -16.76 15.75 -13.59
N THR A 76 -15.57 15.14 -13.47
CA THR A 76 -14.82 14.52 -14.57
C THR A 76 -14.69 13.03 -14.33
N GLN A 77 -14.51 12.27 -15.42
CA GLN A 77 -14.43 10.81 -15.36
C GLN A 77 -13.32 10.35 -14.41
N GLU A 78 -12.15 10.96 -14.57
CA GLU A 78 -10.93 10.64 -13.83
C GLU A 78 -11.09 10.97 -12.33
N SER A 79 -11.67 12.13 -12.01
CA SER A 79 -11.96 12.53 -10.62
C SER A 79 -12.93 11.57 -9.93
N VAL A 80 -13.99 11.14 -10.63
CA VAL A 80 -14.96 10.17 -10.10
C VAL A 80 -14.32 8.80 -9.90
N MET A 81 -13.60 8.28 -10.91
CA MET A 81 -12.92 6.99 -10.83
C MET A 81 -11.85 6.97 -9.73
N SER A 82 -11.02 8.02 -9.65
CA SER A 82 -10.04 8.23 -8.59
C SER A 82 -10.69 8.20 -7.20
N THR A 83 -11.82 8.89 -7.05
CA THR A 83 -12.55 8.93 -5.78
C THR A 83 -13.11 7.56 -5.40
N ILE A 84 -13.66 6.80 -6.35
CA ILE A 84 -14.16 5.45 -6.09
C ILE A 84 -13.01 4.53 -5.67
N VAL A 85 -11.87 4.55 -6.36
CA VAL A 85 -10.69 3.75 -5.99
C VAL A 85 -10.21 4.11 -4.58
N LYS A 86 -10.07 5.40 -4.26
CA LYS A 86 -9.70 5.87 -2.92
C LYS A 86 -10.67 5.38 -1.85
N MET A 87 -11.98 5.46 -2.10
CA MET A 87 -13.01 4.96 -1.18
C MET A 87 -12.93 3.43 -0.99
N CYS A 88 -12.78 2.66 -2.07
CA CYS A 88 -12.62 1.21 -1.99
C CYS A 88 -11.40 0.81 -1.17
N LEU A 89 -10.25 1.44 -1.40
CA LEU A 89 -9.01 1.16 -0.66
C LEU A 89 -9.12 1.54 0.82
N LYS A 90 -9.82 2.63 1.13
CA LYS A 90 -10.09 3.04 2.51
C LYS A 90 -11.05 2.09 3.23
N SER A 91 -12.10 1.63 2.54
CA SER A 91 -12.99 0.59 3.06
C SER A 91 -12.26 -0.73 3.26
N PHE A 92 -11.34 -1.10 2.36
CA PHE A 92 -10.51 -2.29 2.51
C PHE A 92 -9.57 -2.20 3.72
N GLN A 93 -8.92 -1.05 3.91
CA GLN A 93 -8.10 -0.79 5.11
C GLN A 93 -8.94 -0.97 6.39
N GLU A 94 -10.15 -0.42 6.43
CA GLU A 94 -11.03 -0.54 7.59
C GLU A 94 -11.48 -1.98 7.82
N TYR A 95 -11.84 -2.71 6.76
CA TYR A 95 -12.13 -4.14 6.85
C TYR A 95 -10.97 -4.91 7.49
N VAL A 96 -9.74 -4.70 7.00
CA VAL A 96 -8.53 -5.32 7.57
C VAL A 96 -8.34 -4.95 9.05
N ARG A 97 -8.65 -3.72 9.46
CA ARG A 97 -8.54 -3.27 10.86
C ARG A 97 -9.45 -4.05 11.82
N LEU A 98 -10.61 -4.51 11.34
CA LEU A 98 -11.60 -5.24 12.13
C LEU A 98 -11.27 -6.74 12.29
N GLU A 99 -10.39 -7.27 11.45
CA GLU A 99 -10.02 -8.69 11.44
C GLU A 99 -8.81 -8.99 12.34
N THR A 100 -8.53 -10.27 12.57
CA THR A 100 -7.29 -10.76 13.21
C THR A 100 -6.61 -11.76 12.28
N PHE A 101 -5.33 -11.57 12.00
CA PHE A 101 -4.60 -12.41 11.05
C PHE A 101 -3.55 -13.30 11.71
N GLY A 102 -3.36 -14.49 11.17
CA GLY A 102 -2.12 -15.24 11.30
C GLY A 102 -1.09 -14.81 10.24
N ARG A 103 0.11 -15.40 10.29
CA ARG A 103 1.20 -15.10 9.33
C ARG A 103 0.75 -15.23 7.86
N THR A 104 0.09 -16.33 7.52
CA THR A 104 -0.36 -16.61 6.14
C THR A 104 -1.41 -15.61 5.66
N GLY A 105 -2.34 -15.20 6.53
CA GLY A 105 -3.33 -14.18 6.22
C GLY A 105 -2.68 -12.82 5.94
N PHE A 106 -1.70 -12.42 6.76
CA PHE A 106 -0.93 -11.19 6.53
C PHE A 106 -0.17 -11.24 5.19
N GLN A 107 0.54 -12.33 4.92
CA GLN A 107 1.28 -12.51 3.67
C GLN A 107 0.36 -12.51 2.44
N GLN A 108 -0.86 -13.05 2.56
CA GLN A 108 -1.86 -13.00 1.50
C GLN A 108 -2.30 -11.56 1.22
N ILE A 109 -2.55 -10.74 2.25
CA ILE A 109 -2.87 -9.31 2.07
C ILE A 109 -1.72 -8.57 1.36
N GLN A 110 -0.46 -8.88 1.68
CA GLN A 110 0.69 -8.29 0.99
C GLN A 110 0.72 -8.68 -0.50
N LEU A 111 0.44 -9.95 -0.81
CA LEU A 111 0.36 -10.42 -2.19
C LEU A 111 -0.77 -9.74 -2.96
N ASP A 112 -1.96 -9.66 -2.36
CA ASP A 112 -3.15 -9.08 -2.99
C ASP A 112 -2.98 -7.59 -3.26
N THR A 113 -2.47 -6.84 -2.28
CA THR A 113 -2.19 -5.41 -2.44
C THR A 113 -1.11 -5.16 -3.49
N GLN A 114 -0.06 -5.97 -3.55
CA GLN A 114 0.96 -5.84 -4.58
C GLN A 114 0.43 -6.19 -5.98
N PHE A 115 -0.43 -7.20 -6.10
CA PHE A 115 -1.08 -7.56 -7.36
C PHE A 115 -2.03 -6.46 -7.87
N LEU A 116 -2.73 -5.77 -6.96
CA LEU A 116 -3.64 -4.68 -7.30
C LEU A 116 -2.93 -3.35 -7.63
N ARG A 117 -1.64 -3.20 -7.27
CA ARG A 117 -0.93 -1.92 -7.30
C ARG A 117 -0.92 -1.28 -8.69
N ASP A 118 -0.39 -1.98 -9.70
CA ASP A 118 -0.26 -1.42 -11.05
C ASP A 118 -1.62 -1.21 -11.74
N PRO A 119 -2.57 -2.17 -11.72
CA PRO A 119 -3.89 -1.96 -12.30
C PRO A 119 -4.65 -0.75 -11.73
N LEU A 120 -4.50 -0.48 -10.43
CA LEU A 120 -5.16 0.68 -9.81
C LEU A 120 -4.48 2.00 -10.15
N LYS A 121 -3.16 2.01 -10.35
CA LYS A 121 -2.41 3.20 -10.79
C LYS A 121 -2.83 3.67 -12.17
N GLU A 122 -3.17 2.74 -13.07
CA GLU A 122 -3.66 3.08 -14.41
C GLU A 122 -5.03 3.79 -14.41
N ILE A 123 -5.76 3.75 -13.29
CA ILE A 123 -7.13 4.27 -13.15
C ILE A 123 -7.17 5.62 -12.42
N VAL A 124 -6.16 5.92 -11.61
CA VAL A 124 -6.11 7.08 -10.72
C VAL A 124 -5.12 8.12 -11.27
N GLU A 125 -5.50 9.39 -11.23
CA GLU A 125 -4.63 10.49 -11.69
C GLU A 125 -3.35 10.62 -10.85
N ASP A 126 -3.47 10.56 -9.52
CA ASP A 126 -2.35 10.55 -8.59
C ASP A 126 -1.98 9.11 -8.18
N GLU A 127 -1.08 8.50 -8.95
CA GLU A 127 -0.55 7.16 -8.70
C GLU A 127 0.08 7.01 -7.30
N ALA A 128 0.62 8.08 -6.72
CA ALA A 128 1.24 8.03 -5.39
C ALA A 128 0.20 7.81 -4.28
N VAL A 129 -1.05 8.22 -4.49
CA VAL A 129 -2.15 7.94 -3.56
C VAL A 129 -2.46 6.45 -3.52
N VAL A 130 -2.38 5.75 -4.67
CA VAL A 130 -2.58 4.30 -4.72
C VAL A 130 -1.49 3.59 -3.90
N ASP A 131 -0.23 3.98 -4.09
CA ASP A 131 0.88 3.42 -3.32
C ASP A 131 0.70 3.64 -1.83
N PHE A 132 0.40 4.88 -1.45
CA PHE A 132 0.17 5.25 -0.06
C PHE A 132 -0.95 4.42 0.56
N LEU A 133 -2.11 4.29 -0.12
CA LEU A 133 -3.28 3.63 0.43
C LEU A 133 -3.10 2.11 0.55
N LEU A 134 -2.46 1.47 -0.42
CA LEU A 134 -2.13 0.05 -0.34
C LEU A 134 -1.09 -0.25 0.74
N ASP A 135 -0.11 0.64 0.93
CA ASP A 135 0.84 0.51 2.04
C ASP A 135 0.14 0.66 3.40
N GLU A 136 -0.83 1.56 3.52
CA GLU A 136 -1.65 1.69 4.74
C GLU A 136 -2.49 0.45 5.03
N VAL A 137 -2.98 -0.26 4.00
CA VAL A 137 -3.62 -1.57 4.16
C VAL A 137 -2.64 -2.61 4.71
N CYS A 138 -1.42 -2.67 4.16
CA CYS A 138 -0.38 -3.58 4.64
C CYS A 138 0.03 -3.29 6.09
N VAL A 139 0.16 -2.00 6.44
CA VAL A 139 0.45 -1.56 7.82
C VAL A 139 -0.68 -1.98 8.76
N ALA A 140 -1.94 -1.74 8.38
CA ALA A 140 -3.10 -2.18 9.17
C ALA A 140 -3.11 -3.71 9.36
N ALA A 141 -2.81 -4.48 8.31
CA ALA A 141 -2.74 -5.93 8.39
C ALA A 141 -1.63 -6.41 9.33
N ALA A 142 -0.45 -5.78 9.29
CA ALA A 142 0.65 -6.08 10.20
C ALA A 142 0.30 -5.77 11.66
N GLU A 143 -0.36 -4.64 11.92
CA GLU A 143 -0.84 -4.25 13.26
C GLU A 143 -1.90 -5.21 13.82
N ARG A 144 -2.64 -5.91 12.93
CA ARG A 144 -3.67 -6.90 13.28
C ARG A 144 -3.20 -8.36 13.22
N CYS A 145 -1.94 -8.60 12.88
CA CYS A 145 -1.38 -9.94 12.75
C CYS A 145 -0.72 -10.41 14.06
N LEU A 146 -0.97 -11.65 14.46
CA LEU A 146 -0.34 -12.26 15.64
C LEU A 146 1.15 -12.57 15.43
N ASP A 147 1.57 -12.68 14.16
CA ASP A 147 2.94 -13.01 13.77
C ASP A 147 3.29 -12.35 12.41
N PRO A 148 3.58 -11.02 12.43
CA PRO A 148 3.72 -10.20 11.22
C PRO A 148 5.08 -10.40 10.55
N ILE A 149 5.35 -11.60 10.02
CA ILE A 149 6.53 -11.88 9.22
C ILE A 149 6.21 -11.64 7.74
N PRO A 150 6.82 -10.63 7.10
CA PRO A 150 6.57 -10.31 5.70
C PRO A 150 6.89 -11.45 4.77
N LEU A 151 6.15 -11.54 3.66
CA LEU A 151 6.51 -12.40 2.54
C LEU A 151 7.80 -11.89 1.90
N GLU A 152 8.73 -12.80 1.61
CA GLU A 152 10.00 -12.43 0.97
C GLU A 152 9.76 -11.82 -0.42
N PRO A 153 10.44 -10.72 -0.79
CA PRO A 153 10.25 -10.07 -2.09
C PRO A 153 10.43 -11.02 -3.27
N ALA A 154 11.44 -11.90 -3.23
CA ALA A 154 11.67 -12.86 -4.30
C ALA A 154 10.52 -13.89 -4.45
N ILE A 155 9.79 -14.22 -3.38
CA ILE A 155 8.62 -15.09 -3.44
C ILE A 155 7.42 -14.31 -3.96
N MET A 156 7.23 -13.07 -3.49
CA MET A 156 6.21 -12.15 -3.96
C MET A 156 6.26 -11.98 -5.48
N ASP A 157 7.44 -11.62 -6.02
CA ASP A 157 7.64 -11.37 -7.45
C ASP A 157 7.33 -12.64 -8.26
N LYS A 158 7.81 -13.80 -7.81
CA LYS A 158 7.53 -15.09 -8.46
C LYS A 158 6.03 -15.39 -8.53
N LEU A 159 5.30 -15.19 -7.43
CA LEU A 159 3.86 -15.46 -7.36
C LEU A 159 3.06 -14.50 -8.25
N ILE A 160 3.43 -13.21 -8.24
CA ILE A 160 2.78 -12.19 -9.08
C ILE A 160 3.01 -12.47 -10.55
N HIS A 161 4.27 -12.70 -10.96
CA HIS A 161 4.57 -13.03 -12.35
C HIS A 161 3.81 -14.28 -12.81
N ALA A 162 3.80 -15.35 -12.00
CA ALA A 162 3.03 -16.55 -12.32
C ALA A 162 1.52 -16.27 -12.48
N LYS A 163 0.95 -15.40 -11.62
CA LYS A 163 -0.46 -15.02 -11.69
C LYS A 163 -0.78 -14.19 -12.93
N ILE A 164 0.06 -13.21 -13.26
CA ILE A 164 -0.09 -12.36 -14.44
C ILE A 164 0.00 -13.19 -15.72
N SER A 165 1.03 -14.04 -15.85
CA SER A 165 1.19 -14.93 -17.01
C SER A 165 -0.03 -15.82 -17.22
N LYS A 166 -0.54 -16.43 -16.13
CA LYS A 166 -1.75 -17.25 -16.18
C LYS A 166 -2.99 -16.46 -16.59
N ASN A 167 -3.12 -15.20 -16.15
CA ASN A 167 -4.25 -14.35 -16.53
C ASN A 167 -4.21 -14.01 -18.03
N LEU A 168 -3.02 -13.71 -18.57
CA LEU A 168 -2.80 -13.47 -20.01
C LEU A 168 -3.14 -14.69 -20.87
N GLU A 169 -2.78 -15.90 -20.42
CA GLU A 169 -3.16 -17.13 -21.12
C GLU A 169 -4.67 -17.39 -21.11
N GLN A 170 -5.36 -16.97 -20.04
CA GLN A 170 -6.82 -17.11 -19.93
C GLN A 170 -7.56 -16.12 -20.81
N THR A 171 -7.08 -14.87 -20.89
CA THR A 171 -7.67 -13.85 -21.77
C THR A 171 -7.39 -14.11 -23.24
N ALA A 172 -6.26 -14.73 -23.60
CA ALA A 172 -5.96 -15.13 -24.98
C ALA A 172 -6.80 -16.33 -25.49
N LYS A 173 -7.43 -17.09 -24.59
CA LYS A 173 -8.27 -18.25 -24.91
C LYS A 173 -9.77 -17.93 -24.90
N SER A 174 -10.15 -16.72 -24.54
CA SER A 174 -11.54 -16.25 -24.45
C SER A 174 -11.86 -15.25 -25.56
#